data_AF-A0A397APB3-F1
#
_entry.id   AF-A0A397APB3-F1
#
_cell.length_a   1.000
_cell.length_b   1.000
_cell.length_c   1.000
_cell.angle_alpha   90.00
_cell.angle_beta   90.00
_cell.angle_gamma   90.00
#
_symmetry.space_group_name_H-M   'P 1'
#
loop_
_entity.id
_entity.type
_entity.pdbx_description
1 polymer ?
#
loop_
_entity_poly.entity_id
_entity_poly.type
_entity_poly.pdbx_seq_one_letter_code
_entity_poly.pdbx_strand_id
1 'polypeptide(L)'
;KGVLFVGFQLLVAMKLQGALPNLAMPLVFAPYFVLEGFYLVEKIIAGVLSYSAFAAATAADPSAGSGQSRSNLVLEISNSWAMSVLRLSFGVLVAFKLDHTIDTSWWITFIPVWIYIATLVVPHKADDHQHDDGASEASLGGLLCVLLMTLVFMSPFFILAYRLQSAEFSSFYVLLPWFIVVGVLLLPWLVMVLCGVLSCVCGCCCGRRSKDDVTDENGDRSSHASPANHHVV
;
A
#
# COMPACT_ATOMS: atom_id res chain seq x y z
N LYS A 1 -6.89 -10.68 15.17
CA LYS A 1 -5.84 -9.74 14.67
C LYS A 1 -6.11 -8.30 15.09
N GLY A 2 -7.22 -7.68 14.67
CA GLY A 2 -7.56 -6.29 15.06
C GLY A 2 -7.59 -6.04 16.57
N VAL A 3 -8.21 -6.94 17.35
CA VAL A 3 -8.25 -6.83 18.82
C VAL A 3 -6.86 -6.84 19.47
N LEU A 4 -5.93 -7.67 18.98
CA LEU A 4 -4.56 -7.71 19.50
C LEU A 4 -3.81 -6.41 19.21
N PHE A 5 -4.03 -5.83 18.02
CA PHE A 5 -3.43 -4.55 17.64
C PHE A 5 -3.97 -3.39 18.49
N VAL A 6 -5.29 -3.29 18.63
CA VAL A 6 -5.92 -2.27 19.48
C VAL A 6 -5.54 -2.45 20.95
N GLY A 7 -5.51 -3.70 21.44
CA GLY A 7 -5.07 -4.04 22.77
C GLY A 7 -3.63 -3.63 23.04
N PHE A 8 -2.72 -3.84 22.09
CA PHE A 8 -1.35 -3.34 22.16
C PHE A 8 -1.31 -1.80 22.27
N GLN A 9 -2.02 -1.09 21.40
CA GLN A 9 -2.07 0.38 21.44
C GLN A 9 -2.58 0.90 22.79
N LEU A 10 -3.62 0.26 23.33
CA LEU A 10 -4.20 0.60 24.62
C LEU A 10 -3.20 0.36 25.76
N LEU A 11 -2.52 -0.79 25.79
CA LEU A 11 -1.52 -1.10 26.81
C LEU A 11 -0.34 -0.12 26.78
N VAL A 12 0.14 0.24 25.58
CA VAL A 12 1.17 1.27 25.41
C VAL A 12 0.69 2.61 25.94
N ALA A 13 -0.52 3.05 25.59
CA ALA A 13 -1.09 4.29 26.09
C ALA A 13 -1.23 4.30 27.62
N MET A 14 -1.76 3.24 28.21
CA MET A 14 -1.89 3.11 29.67
C MET A 14 -0.53 3.11 30.37
N LYS A 15 0.47 2.44 29.79
CA LYS A 15 1.84 2.44 30.33
C LYS A 15 2.47 3.83 30.28
N LEU A 16 2.31 4.55 29.17
CA LEU A 16 2.81 5.92 29.00
C LEU A 16 2.10 6.93 29.90
N GLN A 17 0.82 6.71 30.20
CA GLN A 17 0.04 7.50 31.16
C GLN A 17 0.38 7.20 32.63
N GLY A 18 1.28 6.25 32.90
CA GLY A 18 1.68 5.87 34.25
C GLY A 18 0.67 4.98 34.98
N ALA A 19 -0.39 4.49 34.31
CA ALA A 19 -1.39 3.61 34.91
C ALA A 19 -0.83 2.20 35.22
N LEU A 20 0.26 1.79 34.55
CA LEU A 20 0.89 0.47 34.68
C LEU A 20 2.38 0.59 35.08
N PRO A 21 2.74 1.16 36.25
CA PRO A 21 4.12 1.50 36.57
C PRO A 21 5.05 0.28 36.66
N ASN A 22 4.58 -0.84 37.20
CA ASN A 22 5.41 -2.02 37.47
C ASN A 22 5.47 -3.05 36.32
N LEU A 23 4.80 -2.77 35.19
CA LEU A 23 4.74 -3.72 34.08
C LEU A 23 5.95 -3.56 33.16
N ALA A 24 6.73 -4.62 32.94
CA ALA A 24 7.88 -4.57 32.03
C ALA A 24 7.45 -4.25 30.59
N MET A 25 8.23 -3.46 29.86
CA MET A 25 7.89 -3.07 28.47
C MET A 25 7.75 -4.25 27.52
N PRO A 26 8.57 -5.32 27.58
CA PRO A 26 8.37 -6.50 26.74
C PRO A 26 6.98 -7.14 26.94
N LEU A 27 6.41 -7.07 28.15
CA LEU A 27 5.08 -7.62 28.42
C LEU A 27 3.96 -6.72 27.88
N VAL A 28 4.15 -5.39 27.90
CA VAL A 28 3.26 -4.43 27.23
C VAL A 28 3.20 -4.70 25.72
N PHE A 29 4.34 -5.09 25.12
CA PHE A 29 4.46 -5.46 23.71
C PHE A 29 4.01 -6.90 23.42
N ALA A 30 3.65 -7.72 24.41
CA ALA A 30 3.28 -9.13 24.19
C ALA A 30 2.16 -9.33 23.14
N PRO A 31 1.05 -8.54 23.12
CA PRO A 31 0.03 -8.71 22.09
C PRO A 31 0.54 -8.39 20.69
N TYR A 32 1.50 -7.47 20.58
CA TYR A 32 2.17 -7.15 19.33
C TYR A 32 3.07 -8.30 18.87
N PHE A 33 3.89 -8.88 19.75
CA PHE A 33 4.74 -10.03 19.41
C PHE A 33 3.93 -11.25 18.98
N VAL A 34 2.82 -11.53 19.67
CA VAL A 34 1.90 -12.61 19.30
C VAL A 34 1.29 -12.35 17.92
N LEU A 35 0.85 -11.11 17.66
CA LEU A 35 0.27 -10.73 16.38
C LEU A 35 1.27 -10.87 15.22
N GLU A 36 2.50 -10.36 15.39
CA GLU A 36 3.56 -10.48 14.38
C GLU A 36 4.00 -11.93 14.18
N GLY A 37 4.04 -12.74 15.25
CA GLY A 37 4.27 -14.18 15.17
C GLY A 37 3.23 -14.89 14.29
N PHE A 38 1.95 -14.58 14.47
CA PHE A 38 0.89 -15.11 13.60
C PHE A 38 1.07 -14.70 12.14
N TYR A 39 1.39 -13.43 11.87
CA TYR A 39 1.65 -12.98 10.50
C TYR A 39 2.86 -13.66 9.86
N LEU A 40 3.92 -13.90 10.63
CA LEU A 40 5.10 -14.60 10.14
C LEU A 40 4.77 -16.06 9.79
N VAL A 41 4.04 -16.77 10.66
CA VAL A 41 3.60 -18.15 10.41
C VAL A 41 2.72 -18.23 9.16
N GLU A 42 1.76 -17.31 9.00
CA GLU A 42 0.92 -17.25 7.80
C GLU A 42 1.73 -17.05 6.52
N LYS A 43 2.73 -16.16 6.55
CA LYS A 43 3.64 -15.95 5.42
C LYS A 43 4.51 -17.18 5.14
N ILE A 44 4.95 -17.91 6.16
CA ILE A 44 5.72 -19.15 5.99
C ILE A 44 4.85 -20.20 5.31
N ILE A 45 3.62 -20.42 5.81
CA ILE A 45 2.68 -21.37 5.21
C ILE A 45 2.39 -20.98 3.76
N ALA A 46 2.06 -19.72 3.49
CA ALA A 46 1.80 -19.23 2.13
C ALA A 46 3.02 -19.42 1.20
N GLY A 47 4.23 -19.14 1.69
CA GLY A 47 5.47 -19.33 0.93
C GLY A 47 5.73 -20.80 0.60
N VAL A 48 5.57 -21.70 1.58
CA VAL A 48 5.76 -23.15 1.37
C VAL A 48 4.72 -23.70 0.40
N LEU A 49 3.45 -23.31 0.54
CA LEU A 49 2.39 -23.72 -0.39
C LEU A 49 2.67 -23.21 -1.80
N SER A 50 3.05 -21.95 -1.95
CA SER A 50 3.41 -21.35 -3.25
C SER A 50 4.58 -22.09 -3.90
N TYR A 51 5.64 -22.37 -3.15
CA TYR A 51 6.78 -23.14 -3.64
C TYR A 51 6.41 -24.57 -4.04
N SER A 52 5.60 -25.25 -3.23
CA SER A 52 5.16 -26.62 -3.52
C SER A 52 4.29 -26.69 -4.79
N ALA A 53 3.42 -25.71 -5.00
CA ALA A 53 2.59 -25.62 -6.20
C ALA A 53 3.45 -25.35 -7.43
N PHE A 54 4.44 -24.45 -7.33
CA PHE A 54 5.41 -24.21 -8.39
C PHE A 54 6.23 -25.46 -8.73
N ALA A 55 6.69 -26.20 -7.71
CA ALA A 55 7.46 -27.43 -7.90
C ALA A 55 6.61 -28.53 -8.57
N ALA A 56 5.35 -28.69 -8.17
CA ALA A 56 4.43 -29.64 -8.79
C ALA A 56 4.12 -29.27 -10.25
N ALA A 57 3.89 -27.98 -10.53
CA ALA A 57 3.62 -27.49 -11.89
C ALA A 57 4.82 -27.71 -12.83
N THR A 58 6.03 -27.40 -12.37
CA THR A 58 7.26 -27.64 -13.17
C THR A 58 7.60 -29.11 -13.37
N ALA A 59 7.15 -30.00 -12.47
CA ALA A 59 7.29 -31.44 -12.65
C ALA A 59 6.28 -32.01 -13.67
N ALA A 60 5.07 -31.46 -13.73
CA ALA A 60 4.03 -31.87 -14.67
C ALA A 60 4.27 -31.35 -16.09
N ASP A 61 4.75 -30.11 -16.22
CA ASP A 61 5.06 -29.48 -17.48
C ASP A 61 6.34 -28.62 -17.35
N PRO A 62 7.48 -29.06 -17.92
CA PRO A 62 8.73 -28.30 -17.91
C PRO A 62 8.62 -26.94 -18.60
N SER A 63 7.67 -26.76 -19.52
CA SER A 63 7.43 -25.49 -20.22
C SER A 63 6.61 -24.49 -19.41
N ALA A 64 5.86 -24.95 -18.39
CA ALA A 64 5.11 -24.10 -17.47
C ALA A 64 6.02 -23.25 -16.55
N GLY A 65 7.30 -23.62 -16.41
CA GLY A 65 8.31 -22.85 -15.67
C GLY A 65 8.96 -21.71 -16.45
N SER A 66 8.60 -21.52 -17.73
CA SER A 66 9.26 -20.55 -18.62
C SER A 66 9.01 -19.08 -18.26
N GLY A 67 7.95 -18.77 -17.50
CA GLY A 67 7.59 -17.40 -17.12
C GLY A 67 8.12 -16.93 -15.75
N GLN A 68 8.43 -17.84 -14.81
CA GLN A 68 8.84 -17.50 -13.45
C GLN A 68 10.07 -18.32 -13.05
N SER A 69 11.23 -17.67 -12.90
CA SER A 69 12.43 -18.36 -12.42
C SER A 69 12.24 -18.82 -10.97
N ARG A 70 12.73 -20.04 -10.67
CA ARG A 70 12.85 -20.58 -9.30
C ARG A 70 13.54 -19.60 -8.36
N SER A 71 14.58 -18.91 -8.84
CA SER A 71 15.33 -17.92 -8.06
C SER A 71 14.45 -16.74 -7.67
N ASN A 72 13.64 -16.21 -8.60
CA ASN A 72 12.77 -15.06 -8.36
C ASN A 72 11.69 -15.40 -7.34
N LEU A 73 11.05 -16.57 -7.45
CA LEU A 73 10.04 -17.01 -6.49
C LEU A 73 10.63 -17.18 -5.07
N VAL A 74 11.79 -17.82 -4.93
CA VAL A 74 12.47 -17.98 -3.63
C VAL A 74 12.89 -16.62 -3.07
N LEU A 75 13.33 -15.70 -3.93
CA LEU A 75 13.70 -14.35 -3.53
C LEU A 75 12.49 -13.56 -3.04
N GLU A 76 11.36 -13.60 -3.73
CA GLU A 76 10.11 -12.96 -3.30
C GLU A 76 9.61 -13.50 -1.95
N ILE A 77 9.63 -14.83 -1.78
CA ILE A 77 9.25 -15.50 -0.53
C ILE A 77 10.20 -15.08 0.60
N SER A 78 11.51 -15.14 0.36
CA SER A 78 12.51 -14.79 1.36
C SER A 78 12.47 -13.31 1.75
N ASN A 79 12.25 -12.42 0.79
CA ASN A 79 12.08 -10.99 1.04
C ASN A 79 10.83 -10.74 1.90
N SER A 80 9.71 -11.41 1.60
CA SER A 80 8.48 -11.33 2.40
C SER A 80 8.69 -11.74 3.87
N TRP A 81 9.46 -12.81 4.10
CA TRP A 81 9.81 -13.28 5.44
C TRP A 81 10.79 -12.35 6.14
N ALA A 82 11.82 -11.89 5.42
CA ALA A 82 12.81 -10.94 5.92
C ALA A 82 12.12 -9.69 6.48
N MET A 83 11.19 -9.09 5.72
CA MET A 83 10.43 -7.92 6.21
C MET A 83 9.72 -8.18 7.55
N SER A 84 9.11 -9.36 7.72
CA SER A 84 8.42 -9.71 8.97
C SER A 84 9.39 -9.90 10.13
N VAL A 85 10.55 -10.52 9.88
CA VAL A 85 11.60 -10.68 10.89
C VAL A 85 12.19 -9.31 11.29
N LEU A 86 12.44 -8.43 10.33
CA LEU A 86 12.93 -7.07 10.56
C LEU A 86 11.92 -6.22 11.34
N ARG A 87 10.63 -6.38 11.07
CA ARG A 87 9.57 -5.70 11.84
C ARG A 87 9.49 -6.23 13.28
N LEU A 88 9.55 -7.55 13.45
CA LEU A 88 9.54 -8.17 14.77
C LEU A 88 10.77 -7.74 15.59
N SER A 89 11.95 -7.77 14.99
CA SER A 89 13.20 -7.35 15.66
C SER A 89 13.17 -5.88 16.05
N PHE A 90 12.62 -4.99 15.21
CA PHE A 90 12.40 -3.59 15.59
C PHE A 90 11.54 -3.45 16.84
N GLY A 91 10.40 -4.15 16.91
CA GLY A 91 9.53 -4.12 18.08
C GLY A 91 10.23 -4.62 19.35
N VAL A 92 11.03 -5.68 19.22
CA VAL A 92 11.84 -6.22 20.33
C VAL A 92 12.88 -5.19 20.79
N LEU A 93 13.67 -4.63 19.87
CA LEU A 93 14.69 -3.62 20.19
C LEU A 93 14.06 -2.40 20.88
N VAL A 94 12.92 -1.91 20.38
CA VAL A 94 12.20 -0.79 21.00
C VAL A 94 11.72 -1.14 22.41
N ALA A 95 11.14 -2.33 22.61
CA ALA A 95 10.65 -2.75 23.91
C ALA A 95 11.78 -2.81 24.94
N PHE A 96 12.92 -3.43 24.61
CA PHE A 96 14.08 -3.50 25.49
C PHE A 96 14.75 -2.14 25.70
N LYS A 97 14.73 -1.26 24.69
CA LYS A 97 15.26 0.10 24.80
C LYS A 97 14.43 0.94 25.76
N LEU A 98 13.11 0.84 25.69
CA LEU A 98 12.18 1.53 26.58
C LEU A 98 12.22 0.99 28.02
N ASP A 99 12.60 -0.26 28.21
CA ASP A 99 12.81 -0.88 29.52
C ASP A 99 14.20 -0.55 30.13
N HIS A 100 14.98 0.33 29.49
CA HIS A 100 16.36 0.66 29.88
C HIS A 100 17.29 -0.56 30.02
N THR A 101 16.97 -1.68 29.34
CA THR A 101 17.82 -2.87 29.34
C THR A 101 19.02 -2.72 28.39
N ILE A 102 18.88 -1.89 27.34
CA ILE A 102 19.93 -1.61 26.36
C ILE A 102 20.23 -0.11 26.26
N ASP A 103 21.49 0.28 26.40
CA ASP A 103 21.96 1.67 26.35
C ASP A 103 22.49 2.09 24.97
N THR A 104 21.78 1.74 23.91
CA THR A 104 22.14 2.10 22.53
C THR A 104 21.51 3.43 22.08
N SER A 105 22.03 4.06 21.02
CA SER A 105 21.36 5.23 20.44
C SER A 105 20.07 4.84 19.72
N TRP A 106 19.16 5.80 19.53
CA TRP A 106 17.93 5.55 18.76
C TRP A 106 18.23 5.22 17.30
N TRP A 107 19.31 5.75 16.75
CA TRP A 107 19.79 5.38 15.41
C TRP A 107 20.12 3.89 15.29
N ILE A 108 20.75 3.30 16.31
CA ILE A 108 21.05 1.86 16.35
C ILE A 108 19.76 1.05 16.56
N THR A 109 18.86 1.52 17.42
CA THR A 109 17.57 0.86 17.68
C THR A 109 16.72 0.74 16.39
N PHE A 110 16.87 1.69 15.48
CA PHE A 110 16.19 1.71 14.18
C PHE A 110 16.94 0.96 13.06
N ILE A 111 18.05 0.27 13.34
CA ILE A 111 18.79 -0.54 12.33
C ILE A 111 17.87 -1.44 11.49
N PRO A 112 16.91 -2.18 12.07
CA PRO A 112 16.03 -3.01 11.25
C PRO A 112 15.21 -2.20 10.23
N VAL A 113 14.84 -0.95 10.57
CA VAL A 113 14.15 -0.04 9.66
C VAL A 113 15.09 0.43 8.55
N TRP A 114 16.35 0.75 8.86
CA TRP A 114 17.33 1.16 7.86
C TRP A 114 17.64 0.05 6.86
N ILE A 115 17.77 -1.20 7.34
CA ILE A 115 17.94 -2.36 6.47
C ILE A 115 16.72 -2.53 5.57
N TYR A 116 15.50 -2.39 6.12
CA TYR A 116 14.28 -2.47 5.32
C TYR A 116 14.24 -1.41 4.21
N ILE A 117 14.62 -0.16 4.51
CA ILE A 117 14.70 0.91 3.50
C ILE A 117 15.73 0.56 2.44
N ALA A 118 16.89 0.04 2.82
CA ALA A 118 17.89 -0.42 1.86
C ALA A 118 17.33 -1.51 0.93
N THR A 119 16.57 -2.48 1.44
CA THR A 119 15.95 -3.52 0.60
C THR A 119 14.92 -3.00 -0.39
N LEU A 120 14.23 -1.89 -0.07
CA LEU A 120 13.28 -1.26 -0.99
C LEU A 120 13.99 -0.44 -2.08
N VAL A 121 15.12 0.17 -1.73
CA VAL A 121 15.90 1.03 -2.62
C VAL A 121 16.75 0.21 -3.58
N VAL A 122 17.25 -0.95 -3.15
CA VAL A 122 17.99 -1.85 -4.03
C VAL A 122 17.03 -2.30 -5.14
N PRO A 123 17.21 -1.84 -6.39
CA PRO A 123 16.39 -2.33 -7.47
C PRO A 123 16.62 -3.83 -7.54
N HIS A 124 15.54 -4.61 -7.50
CA HIS A 124 15.59 -6.01 -7.86
C HIS A 124 16.04 -6.05 -9.32
N LYS A 125 17.34 -6.17 -9.54
CA LYS A 125 17.90 -6.43 -10.85
C LYS A 125 17.41 -7.80 -11.25
N ALA A 126 16.27 -7.83 -11.95
CA ALA A 126 15.93 -8.96 -12.79
C ALA A 126 17.02 -9.02 -13.87
N ASP A 127 17.63 -10.19 -13.99
CA ASP A 127 18.73 -10.49 -14.89
C ASP A 127 18.50 -9.98 -16.32
N ASP A 128 19.63 -9.59 -16.92
CA ASP A 128 19.81 -9.38 -18.35
C ASP A 128 19.20 -10.53 -19.17
N HIS A 129 18.23 -10.21 -20.02
CA HIS A 129 18.05 -10.94 -21.26
C HIS A 129 18.30 -9.99 -22.43
N GLN A 130 19.52 -10.12 -22.95
CA GLN A 130 20.03 -9.50 -24.15
C GLN A 130 19.22 -9.94 -25.38
N HIS A 131 18.53 -8.99 -26.03
CA HIS A 131 18.41 -8.91 -27.50
C HIS A 131 18.01 -7.50 -27.93
N ASP A 132 18.96 -6.87 -28.61
CA ASP A 132 18.95 -5.76 -29.58
C ASP A 132 18.06 -4.51 -29.44
N ASP A 133 18.76 -3.39 -29.68
CA ASP A 133 18.33 -2.08 -30.14
C ASP A 133 17.50 -1.18 -29.21
N GLY A 134 18.22 -0.26 -28.56
CA GLY A 134 17.67 1.01 -28.06
C GLY A 134 17.70 1.16 -26.54
N ALA A 135 18.89 1.47 -26.00
CA ALA A 135 19.13 2.14 -24.71
C ALA A 135 17.97 2.11 -23.70
N SER A 136 17.80 0.98 -22.99
CA SER A 136 17.03 0.96 -21.75
C SER A 136 18.01 0.94 -20.56
N GLU A 137 18.82 2.01 -20.45
CA GLU A 137 19.33 2.38 -19.15
C GLU A 137 18.11 2.64 -18.27
N ALA A 138 17.99 1.97 -17.12
CA ALA A 138 16.94 2.25 -16.15
C ALA A 138 16.82 3.77 -16.01
N SER A 139 15.73 4.35 -16.55
CA SER A 139 15.61 5.79 -16.72
C SER A 139 15.97 6.44 -15.41
N LEU A 140 17.05 7.22 -15.38
CA LEU A 140 17.56 7.85 -14.16
C LEU A 140 16.44 8.62 -13.43
N GLY A 141 15.48 9.16 -14.19
CA GLY A 141 14.26 9.77 -13.67
C GLY A 141 13.32 8.80 -12.94
N GLY A 142 13.17 7.57 -13.43
CA GLY A 142 12.41 6.50 -12.76
C GLY A 142 13.06 6.07 -11.45
N LEU A 143 14.38 5.85 -11.45
CA LEU A 143 15.12 5.55 -10.22
C LEU A 143 15.01 6.68 -9.20
N LEU A 144 15.20 7.92 -9.65
CA LEU A 144 15.10 9.11 -8.81
C LEU A 144 13.67 9.30 -8.27
N CYS A 145 12.64 9.00 -9.08
CA CYS A 145 11.25 9.00 -8.63
C CYS A 145 11.00 7.96 -7.53
N VAL A 146 11.48 6.71 -7.69
CA VAL A 146 11.33 5.66 -6.67
C VAL A 146 12.07 6.03 -5.39
N LEU A 147 13.29 6.57 -5.50
CA LEU A 147 14.06 7.06 -4.35
C LEU A 147 13.31 8.18 -3.62
N LEU A 148 12.81 9.18 -4.34
CA LEU A 148 12.05 10.28 -3.76
C LEU A 148 10.79 9.79 -3.05
N MET A 149 10.00 8.92 -3.70
CA MET A 149 8.79 8.37 -3.11
C MET A 149 9.09 7.54 -1.87
N THR A 150 10.17 6.74 -1.90
CA THR A 150 10.62 5.95 -0.74
C THR A 150 11.05 6.85 0.41
N LEU A 151 11.83 7.90 0.14
CA LEU A 151 12.26 8.85 1.16
C LEU A 151 11.08 9.63 1.76
N VAL A 152 10.13 10.07 0.94
CA VAL A 152 8.91 10.76 1.42
C VAL A 152 8.10 9.83 2.32
N PHE A 153 7.87 8.59 1.90
CA PHE A 153 7.14 7.60 2.67
C PHE A 153 7.85 7.22 3.98
N MET A 154 9.18 7.15 3.97
CA MET A 154 9.98 6.76 5.12
C MET A 154 10.39 7.93 6.02
N SER A 155 10.18 9.17 5.58
CA SER A 155 10.51 10.39 6.33
C SER A 155 10.00 10.42 7.78
N PRO A 156 8.80 9.88 8.13
CA PRO A 156 8.35 9.87 9.52
C PRO A 156 9.27 9.06 10.44
N PHE A 157 9.89 7.98 9.95
CA PHE A 157 10.79 7.15 10.74
C PHE A 157 12.12 7.87 11.05
N PHE A 158 12.66 8.62 10.10
CA PHE A 158 13.84 9.47 10.33
C PHE A 158 13.56 10.58 11.33
N ILE A 159 12.43 11.28 11.16
CA ILE A 159 12.03 12.36 12.06
C ILE A 159 11.75 11.79 13.46
N LEU A 160 11.12 10.61 13.55
CA LEU A 160 10.89 9.92 14.83
C LEU A 160 12.20 9.54 15.52
N ALA A 161 13.15 8.94 14.82
CA ALA A 161 14.45 8.57 15.39
C ALA A 161 15.21 9.80 15.89
N TYR A 162 15.20 10.90 15.11
CA TYR A 162 15.80 12.17 15.51
C TYR A 162 15.11 12.77 16.74
N ARG A 163 13.76 12.80 16.75
CA ARG A 163 12.97 13.25 17.90
C ARG A 163 13.27 12.47 19.17
N LEU A 164 13.40 11.15 19.06
CA LEU A 164 13.69 10.30 20.21
C LEU A 164 15.11 10.52 20.75
N GLN A 165 16.04 10.94 19.88
CA GLN A 165 17.43 11.21 20.25
C GLN A 165 17.64 12.61 20.87
N SER A 166 17.04 13.65 20.30
CA SER A 166 17.30 15.05 20.72
C SER A 166 16.15 15.68 21.52
N ALA A 167 14.91 15.18 21.38
CA ALA A 167 13.70 15.69 22.05
C ALA A 167 13.39 17.19 21.84
N GLU A 168 14.02 17.84 20.87
CA GLU A 168 13.99 19.31 20.73
C GLU A 168 12.69 19.89 20.14
N PHE A 169 11.87 19.06 19.50
CA PHE A 169 10.69 19.53 18.75
C PHE A 169 9.43 18.72 19.01
N SER A 170 8.28 19.34 18.73
CA SER A 170 6.96 18.75 18.98
C SER A 170 6.74 17.45 18.20
N SER A 171 6.11 16.47 18.86
CA SER A 171 5.76 15.18 18.24
C SER A 171 4.77 15.32 17.08
N PHE A 172 4.07 16.45 16.97
CA PHE A 172 3.18 16.74 15.84
C PHE A 172 3.91 16.73 14.49
N TYR A 173 5.16 17.24 14.45
CA TYR A 173 5.96 17.28 13.21
C TYR A 173 6.33 15.89 12.67
N VAL A 174 6.33 14.87 13.53
CA VAL A 174 6.60 13.48 13.12
C VAL A 174 5.50 12.96 12.19
N LEU A 175 4.25 13.36 12.42
CA LEU A 175 3.08 12.89 11.64
C LEU A 175 2.80 13.75 10.41
N LEU A 176 3.38 14.95 10.34
CA LEU A 176 3.14 15.93 9.30
C LEU A 176 3.40 15.40 7.88
N PRO A 177 4.50 14.67 7.58
CA PRO A 177 4.71 14.13 6.24
C PRO A 177 3.60 13.16 5.82
N TRP A 178 3.11 12.34 6.76
CA TRP A 178 2.01 11.41 6.48
C TRP A 178 0.70 12.13 6.19
N PHE A 179 0.39 13.19 6.94
CA PHE A 179 -0.80 14.01 6.66
C PHE A 179 -0.73 14.68 5.29
N ILE A 180 0.45 15.17 4.87
CA ILE A 180 0.65 15.70 3.52
C ILE A 180 0.40 14.61 2.47
N VAL A 181 1.03 13.43 2.62
CA VAL A 181 0.89 12.32 1.67
C VAL A 181 -0.57 11.87 1.55
N VAL A 182 -1.24 11.63 2.66
CA VAL A 182 -2.65 11.23 2.68
C VAL A 182 -3.54 12.33 2.09
N GLY A 183 -3.27 13.60 2.42
CA GLY A 183 -3.99 14.73 1.85
C GLY A 183 -3.87 14.80 0.32
N VAL A 184 -2.65 14.65 -0.21
CA VAL A 184 -2.39 14.65 -1.66
C VAL A 184 -3.05 13.44 -2.34
N LEU A 185 -3.06 12.26 -1.71
CA LEU A 185 -3.69 11.05 -2.27
C LEU A 185 -5.22 11.14 -2.26
N LEU A 186 -5.82 11.73 -1.23
CA LEU A 186 -7.27 11.83 -1.10
C LEU A 186 -7.86 13.00 -1.90
N LEU A 187 -7.09 14.05 -2.18
CA LEU A 187 -7.54 15.22 -2.94
C LEU A 187 -8.11 14.89 -4.33
N PRO A 188 -7.44 14.11 -5.19
CA PRO A 188 -7.98 13.69 -6.48
C PRO A 188 -9.27 12.87 -6.35
N TRP A 189 -9.35 12.02 -5.32
CA TRP A 189 -10.54 11.21 -5.07
C TRP A 189 -11.72 12.09 -4.65
N LEU A 190 -11.49 13.06 -3.76
CA LEU A 190 -12.50 14.05 -3.36
C LEU A 190 -12.98 14.91 -4.54
N VAL A 191 -12.06 15.35 -5.41
CA VAL A 191 -12.41 16.11 -6.63
C VAL A 191 -13.24 15.25 -7.58
N MET A 192 -12.89 13.97 -7.77
CA MET A 192 -13.64 13.07 -8.65
C MET A 192 -15.05 12.80 -8.11
N VAL A 193 -15.19 12.57 -6.80
CA VAL A 193 -16.50 12.42 -6.14
C VAL A 193 -17.32 13.70 -6.25
N LEU A 194 -16.72 14.86 -6.01
CA LEU A 194 -17.39 16.17 -6.11
C LEU A 194 -17.85 16.47 -7.55
N CYS A 195 -16.99 16.23 -8.55
CA CYS A 195 -17.35 16.36 -9.96
C CYS A 195 -18.45 15.37 -10.39
N GLY A 196 -18.43 14.14 -9.86
CA GLY A 196 -19.48 13.15 -10.09
C GLY A 196 -20.82 13.57 -9.49
N VAL A 197 -20.83 14.08 -8.25
CA VAL A 197 -22.04 14.63 -7.61
C VAL A 197 -22.56 15.86 -8.36
N LEU A 198 -21.68 16.78 -8.78
CA LEU A 198 -22.04 17.94 -9.60
C LEU A 198 -22.64 17.52 -10.95
N SER A 199 -22.09 16.49 -11.60
CA SER A 199 -22.61 15.94 -12.86
C SER A 199 -24.00 15.30 -12.69
N CYS A 200 -24.23 14.58 -11.58
CA CYS A 200 -25.54 14.03 -11.24
C CYS A 200 -26.58 15.12 -10.96
N VAL A 201 -26.21 16.19 -10.25
CA VAL A 201 -27.08 17.34 -10.00
C VAL A 201 -27.42 18.08 -11.31
N CYS A 202 -26.45 18.23 -12.21
CA CYS A 202 -26.68 18.82 -13.54
C CYS A 202 -27.56 17.95 -14.45
N GLY A 203 -27.42 16.62 -14.41
CA GLY A 203 -28.30 15.69 -15.15
C GLY A 203 -29.76 15.76 -14.69
N CYS A 204 -29.99 15.89 -13.36
CA CYS A 204 -31.33 16.06 -12.80
C CYS A 204 -31.94 17.44 -13.11
N CYS A 205 -31.13 18.50 -13.21
CA CYS A 205 -31.61 19.85 -13.54
C CYS A 205 -31.85 20.06 -15.05
N CYS A 206 -31.04 19.47 -15.92
CA CYS A 206 -31.17 19.62 -17.39
C CYS A 206 -32.14 18.60 -18.01
N GLY A 207 -32.35 17.43 -17.40
CA GLY A 207 -33.26 16.39 -17.89
C GLY A 207 -34.75 16.74 -17.79
N ARG A 208 -35.11 17.82 -17.07
CA ARG A 208 -36.51 18.26 -16.92
C ARG A 208 -36.95 19.29 -17.97
N ARG A 209 -36.03 19.91 -18.72
CA ARG A 209 -36.36 21.00 -19.66
C ARG A 209 -36.66 20.54 -21.08
N SER A 210 -36.38 19.28 -21.43
CA SER A 210 -36.61 18.77 -22.79
C SER A 210 -37.97 18.09 -23.00
N LYS A 211 -38.81 17.99 -21.96
CA LYS A 211 -40.08 17.25 -22.04
C LYS A 211 -41.32 18.15 -22.20
N ASP A 212 -41.15 19.46 -22.15
CA ASP A 212 -42.25 20.41 -22.28
C ASP A 212 -42.38 21.02 -23.70
N ASP A 213 -41.54 20.62 -24.66
CA ASP A 213 -41.52 21.20 -26.03
C ASP A 213 -41.98 20.22 -27.14
N VAL A 214 -42.63 19.10 -26.77
CA VAL A 214 -43.15 18.10 -27.73
C VAL A 214 -44.64 17.82 -27.48
N THR A 215 -45.41 18.88 -27.21
CA THR A 215 -46.86 18.79 -27.17
C THR A 215 -47.49 20.08 -27.67
N ASP A 216 -47.30 20.39 -28.96
CA ASP A 216 -48.25 21.19 -29.73
C ASP A 216 -47.75 21.30 -31.18
N GLU A 217 -48.04 20.29 -32.00
CA GLU A 217 -48.29 20.47 -33.45
C GLU A 217 -48.75 19.13 -34.06
N ASN A 218 -49.88 18.61 -33.58
CA ASN A 218 -50.63 17.62 -34.36
C ASN A 218 -52.11 18.01 -34.37
N GLY A 219 -52.36 19.07 -35.13
CA GLY A 219 -53.68 19.59 -35.43
C GLY A 219 -53.72 20.04 -36.87
N ASP A 220 -54.25 19.17 -37.73
CA ASP A 220 -55.14 19.49 -38.85
C ASP A 220 -54.67 19.11 -40.27
N ARG A 221 -55.61 18.44 -40.95
CA ARG A 221 -55.84 18.36 -42.41
C ARG A 221 -55.00 17.48 -43.35
N SER A 222 -55.58 16.30 -43.57
CA SER A 222 -56.24 15.88 -44.83
C SER A 222 -55.45 15.73 -46.14
N SER A 223 -55.64 14.53 -46.70
CA SER A 223 -56.08 14.24 -48.07
C SER A 223 -55.05 13.82 -49.14
N HIS A 224 -55.50 12.80 -49.88
CA HIS A 224 -55.14 12.37 -51.23
C HIS A 224 -54.04 11.31 -51.48
N ALA A 225 -54.57 10.12 -51.82
CA ALA A 225 -54.33 9.38 -53.06
C ALA A 225 -53.11 8.43 -53.17
N SER A 226 -53.45 7.13 -53.20
CA SER A 226 -52.78 6.06 -53.96
C SER A 226 -52.84 6.34 -55.49
N PRO A 227 -52.24 5.55 -56.41
CA PRO A 227 -51.39 4.35 -56.27
C PRO A 227 -50.14 4.35 -57.18
N ALA A 228 -49.28 3.30 -57.10
CA ALA A 228 -48.89 2.47 -58.26
C ALA A 228 -47.74 1.50 -57.96
N ASN A 229 -48.06 0.22 -58.15
CA ASN A 229 -47.22 -0.93 -58.51
C ASN A 229 -45.90 -0.63 -59.27
N HIS A 230 -44.85 -1.39 -58.97
CA HIS A 230 -44.35 -2.41 -59.91
C HIS A 230 -43.38 -3.40 -59.23
N HIS A 231 -43.72 -4.70 -59.34
CA HIS A 231 -42.81 -5.84 -59.26
C HIS A 231 -41.69 -5.70 -60.31
N VAL A 232 -40.52 -6.32 -60.06
CA VAL A 232 -39.97 -7.47 -60.83
C VAL A 232 -38.55 -7.81 -60.32
N VAL A 233 -38.45 -9.06 -59.85
CA VAL A 233 -37.31 -10.01 -59.74
C VAL A 233 -36.13 -9.64 -58.84
#